data_AF-A0A968SGE2-F1
#
_entry.id   AF-A0A968SGE2-F1
#
_cell.length_a   1.000
_cell.length_b   1.000
_cell.length_c   1.000
_cell.angle_alpha   90.00
_cell.angle_beta   90.00
_cell.angle_gamma   90.00
#
_symmetry.space_group_name_H-M   'P 1'
#
loop_
_entity.id
_entity.type
_entity.pdbx_description
1 polymer ?
#
loop_
_entity_poly.entity_id
_entity_poly.type
_entity_poly.pdbx_seq_one_letter_code
_entity_poly.pdbx_strand_id
1 'polypeptide(L)'
;MTTMNVSLPDTLRDYIEQQVKIGGYGSSSEYIRDLIRQDQKRKAQEHLQTLLLEGLDSGEALPMSDRDWTEIRQAVQEKLQQQHG
;
A
#
# COMPACT_ATOMS: atom_id res chain seq x y z
N MET A 1 9.77 -0.73 -21.66
CA MET A 1 9.65 -1.62 -20.49
C MET A 1 11.04 -2.13 -20.14
N THR A 2 11.31 -2.33 -18.85
CA THR A 2 12.54 -2.98 -18.37
C THR A 2 12.30 -4.48 -18.26
N THR A 3 13.23 -5.30 -18.73
CA THR A 3 13.14 -6.76 -18.66
C THR A 3 13.67 -7.25 -17.32
N MET A 4 12.95 -8.16 -16.67
CA MET A 4 13.37 -8.84 -15.45
C MET A 4 13.26 -10.35 -15.67
N ASN A 5 14.35 -11.07 -15.40
CA ASN A 5 14.38 -12.53 -15.50
C ASN A 5 14.17 -13.14 -14.11
N VAL A 6 13.27 -14.12 -14.02
CA VAL A 6 12.97 -14.84 -12.78
C VAL A 6 13.06 -16.33 -13.06
N SER A 7 13.86 -17.05 -12.27
CA SER A 7 13.90 -18.51 -12.33
C SER A 7 12.80 -19.08 -11.44
N LEU A 8 12.01 -20.00 -11.99
CA LEU A 8 10.89 -20.64 -11.30
C LEU A 8 11.01 -22.15 -11.46
N PRO A 9 10.63 -22.95 -10.44
CA PRO A 9 10.41 -24.38 -10.61
C PRO A 9 9.34 -24.65 -11.67
N ASP A 10 9.43 -25.80 -12.34
CA ASP A 10 8.48 -26.19 -13.40
C ASP A 10 7.02 -26.14 -12.93
N THR A 11 6.78 -26.52 -11.68
CA THR A 11 5.44 -26.49 -11.08
C THR A 11 4.81 -25.09 -11.07
N LEU A 12 5.61 -24.05 -10.81
CA LEU A 12 5.12 -22.66 -10.84
C LEU A 12 4.98 -22.13 -12.28
N ARG A 13 5.86 -22.56 -13.19
CA ARG A 13 5.73 -22.24 -14.62
C ARG A 13 4.42 -22.80 -15.18
N ASP A 14 4.14 -24.08 -14.95
CA ASP A 14 2.93 -24.76 -15.42
C ASP A 14 1.66 -24.13 -14.83
N TYR A 15 1.71 -23.75 -13.55
CA TYR A 15 0.61 -23.00 -12.91
C TYR A 15 0.36 -21.67 -13.61
N ILE A 16 1.39 -20.87 -13.87
CA ILE A 16 1.25 -19.58 -14.56
C ILE A 16 0.69 -19.78 -15.97
N GLU A 17 1.16 -20.77 -16.72
CA GLU A 17 0.64 -21.08 -18.06
C GLU A 17 -0.85 -21.44 -18.03
N GLN A 18 -1.30 -22.19 -17.01
CA GLN A 18 -2.71 -22.48 -16.81
C GLN A 18 -3.52 -21.22 -16.49
N GLN A 19 -3.00 -20.34 -15.63
CA GLN A 19 -3.67 -19.08 -15.29
C GLN A 19 -3.78 -18.14 -16.49
N VAL A 20 -2.78 -18.13 -17.38
CA VAL A 20 -2.85 -17.38 -18.64
C VAL A 20 -3.96 -17.93 -19.53
N LYS A 21 -4.06 -19.26 -19.68
CA LYS A 21 -5.10 -19.91 -20.51
C LYS A 21 -6.52 -19.70 -19.98
N ILE A 22 -6.71 -19.77 -18.65
CA ILE A 22 -8.05 -19.70 -18.02
C ILE A 22 -8.46 -18.25 -17.74
N GLY A 23 -7.52 -17.42 -17.29
CA GLY A 23 -7.74 -16.05 -16.82
C GLY A 23 -7.78 -14.99 -17.92
N GLY A 24 -7.61 -15.37 -19.19
CA GLY A 24 -7.68 -14.44 -20.32
C GLY A 24 -6.50 -13.48 -20.43
N TYR A 25 -5.38 -13.76 -19.76
CA TYR A 25 -4.17 -12.96 -19.89
C TYR A 25 -3.49 -13.22 -21.24
N GLY A 26 -2.87 -12.20 -21.84
CA GLY A 26 -2.14 -12.32 -23.10
C GLY A 26 -0.73 -12.87 -22.95
N SER A 27 -0.17 -12.90 -21.73
CA SER A 27 1.16 -13.46 -21.46
C SER A 27 1.40 -13.75 -19.97
N SER A 28 2.41 -14.58 -19.67
CA SER A 28 2.89 -14.80 -18.30
C SER A 28 3.35 -13.51 -17.64
N SER A 29 4.01 -12.62 -18.38
CA SER A 29 4.42 -11.30 -17.88
C SER A 29 3.25 -10.40 -17.49
N GLU A 30 2.10 -10.57 -18.15
CA GLU A 30 0.88 -9.86 -17.78
C GLU A 30 0.27 -10.39 -16.49
N TYR A 31 0.17 -11.70 -16.37
CA TYR A 31 -0.28 -12.35 -15.14
C TYR A 31 0.58 -11.95 -13.93
N ILE A 32 1.91 -12.00 -14.07
CA ILE A 32 2.83 -11.60 -12.99
C ILE A 32 2.67 -10.12 -12.63
N ARG A 33 2.52 -9.22 -13.62
CA ARG A 33 2.27 -7.80 -13.35
C ARG A 33 0.98 -7.58 -12.57
N ASP A 34 -0.07 -8.34 -12.87
CA ASP A 34 -1.33 -8.26 -12.15
C ASP A 34 -1.20 -8.76 -10.71
N LEU A 35 -0.53 -9.90 -10.51
CA LEU A 35 -0.22 -10.41 -9.16
C LEU A 35 0.57 -9.40 -8.31
N ILE A 36 1.53 -8.70 -8.90
CA ILE A 36 2.29 -7.66 -8.20
C ILE A 36 1.38 -6.50 -7.78
N ARG A 37 0.44 -6.07 -8.63
CA ARG A 37 -0.52 -5.01 -8.28
C ARG A 37 -1.46 -5.45 -7.17
N GLN A 38 -1.92 -6.71 -7.21
CA GLN A 38 -2.75 -7.28 -6.15
C GLN A 38 -1.99 -7.35 -4.83
N ASP A 39 -0.71 -7.76 -4.84
CA ASP A 39 0.16 -7.76 -3.66
C ASP A 39 0.34 -6.34 -3.09
N GLN A 40 0.61 -5.36 -3.93
CA GLN A 40 0.72 -3.95 -3.51
C GLN A 40 -0.58 -3.45 -2.88
N LYS A 41 -1.73 -3.76 -3.48
CA LYS A 41 -3.04 -3.40 -2.93
C LYS A 41 -3.28 -4.04 -1.56
N ARG A 42 -2.97 -5.34 -1.43
CA ARG A 42 -3.10 -6.06 -0.16
C ARG A 42 -2.21 -5.43 0.93
N LYS A 43 -0.95 -5.16 0.64
CA LYS A 43 -0.03 -4.49 1.58
C LYS A 43 -0.50 -3.09 1.97
N ALA A 44 -1.04 -2.32 1.02
CA ALA A 44 -1.61 -1.00 1.33
C ALA A 44 -2.83 -1.11 2.26
N GLN A 45 -3.68 -2.12 2.05
CA GLN A 45 -4.82 -2.39 2.92
C GLN A 45 -4.38 -2.83 4.33
N GLU A 46 -3.39 -3.72 4.44
CA GLU A 46 -2.82 -4.16 5.72
C GLU A 46 -2.21 -2.97 6.49
N HIS A 47 -1.52 -2.08 5.78
CA HIS A 47 -0.98 -0.86 6.38
C HIS A 47 -2.09 0.08 6.88
N LEU A 48 -3.13 0.31 6.08
CA LEU A 48 -4.29 1.12 6.50
C LEU A 48 -4.96 0.51 7.73
N GLN A 49 -5.16 -0.81 7.77
CA GLN A 49 -5.73 -1.49 8.93
C GLN A 49 -4.88 -1.28 10.19
N THR A 50 -3.56 -1.33 10.05
CA THR A 50 -2.63 -1.07 11.16
C THR A 50 -2.82 0.35 11.71
N LEU A 51 -2.89 1.36 10.85
CA LEU A 51 -3.10 2.76 11.26
C LEU A 51 -4.47 2.98 11.90
N LEU A 52 -5.51 2.28 11.41
CA LEU A 52 -6.84 2.35 12.03
C LEU A 52 -6.84 1.75 13.44
N LEU A 53 -6.17 0.62 13.64
CA LEU A 53 -6.00 0.03 14.97
C LEU A 53 -5.23 0.96 15.90
N GLU A 54 -4.12 1.55 15.43
CA GLU A 54 -3.38 2.56 16.19
C GLU A 54 -4.26 3.74 16.59
N GLY A 55 -5.11 4.23 15.68
CA GLY A 55 -6.07 5.29 15.98
C GLY A 55 -7.14 4.88 17.00
N LEU A 56 -7.65 3.66 16.93
CA LEU A 56 -8.60 3.13 17.94
C LEU A 56 -7.95 2.95 19.32
N ASP A 57 -6.69 2.55 19.35
CA ASP A 57 -5.91 2.35 20.58
C ASP A 57 -5.30 3.67 21.10
N SER A 58 -5.47 4.79 20.38
CA SER A 58 -4.88 6.10 20.72
C SER A 58 -5.59 6.82 21.89
N GLY A 59 -6.66 6.24 22.42
CA GLY A 59 -7.43 6.76 23.55
C GLY A 59 -8.85 7.17 23.18
N GLU A 60 -9.53 7.88 24.08
CA GLU A 60 -10.91 8.29 23.87
C GLU A 60 -11.00 9.40 22.82
N ALA A 61 -11.89 9.21 21.84
CA ALA A 61 -12.14 10.21 20.81
C ALA A 61 -12.89 11.42 21.40
N LEU A 62 -12.33 12.62 21.21
CA LEU A 62 -12.96 13.89 21.62
C LEU A 62 -13.50 14.64 20.39
N PRO A 63 -14.61 15.41 20.53
CA PRO A 63 -15.09 16.27 19.46
C PRO A 63 -14.03 17.28 19.01
N MET A 64 -13.84 17.40 17.71
CA MET A 64 -12.87 18.34 17.13
C MET A 64 -13.51 19.70 16.87
N SER A 65 -12.95 20.77 17.44
CA SER A 65 -13.39 22.15 17.22
C SER A 65 -12.51 22.91 16.22
N ASP A 66 -12.99 24.06 15.73
CA ASP A 66 -12.21 24.95 14.86
C ASP A 66 -10.93 25.47 15.53
N ARG A 67 -10.96 25.62 16.86
CA ARG A 67 -9.80 26.01 17.65
C ARG A 67 -8.75 24.91 17.62
N ASP A 68 -9.13 23.66 17.84
CA ASP A 68 -8.22 22.52 17.82
C ASP A 68 -7.51 22.40 16.45
N TRP A 69 -8.25 22.59 15.35
CA TRP A 69 -7.67 22.63 14.01
C TRP A 69 -6.66 23.75 13.80
N THR A 70 -6.92 24.91 14.40
CA THR A 70 -6.03 26.08 14.32
C THR A 70 -4.74 25.84 15.09
N GLU A 71 -4.86 25.28 16.30
CA GLU A 71 -3.72 24.91 17.14
C GLU A 71 -2.84 23.83 16.47
N ILE A 72 -3.44 22.79 15.87
CA ILE A 72 -2.70 21.76 15.11
C ILE A 72 -1.91 22.39 13.96
N ARG A 73 -2.54 23.27 13.16
CA ARG A 73 -1.86 23.91 12.01
C ARG A 73 -0.69 24.79 12.47
N GLN A 74 -0.88 25.56 13.53
CA GLN A 74 0.18 26.39 14.10
C GLN A 74 1.36 25.52 14.58
N ALA A 75 1.08 24.44 15.31
CA ALA A 75 2.11 23.53 15.80
C ALA A 75 2.92 22.88 14.64
N VAL A 76 2.26 22.53 13.53
CA VAL A 76 2.93 22.02 12.34
C VAL A 76 3.84 23.08 11.71
N GLN A 77 3.37 24.34 11.59
CA GLN A 77 4.17 25.44 11.04
C GLN A 77 5.42 25.72 11.88
N GLU A 78 5.28 25.76 13.20
CA GLU A 78 6.39 25.98 14.14
C GLU A 78 7.44 24.86 14.03
N LYS A 79 7.02 23.60 13.96
CA LYS A 79 7.94 22.46 13.76
C LYS A 79 8.70 22.53 12.43
N LEU A 80 8.02 22.93 11.36
CA LEU A 80 8.66 23.09 10.05
C LEU A 80 9.70 24.21 10.06
N GLN A 81 9.44 25.33 10.74
CA GLN A 81 10.40 26.43 10.88
C GLN A 81 11.63 26.01 11.70
N GLN A 82 11.46 25.21 12.74
CA GLN A 82 12.57 24.69 13.57
C GLN A 82 13.45 23.66 12.84
N GLN A 83 12.92 22.93 11.86
CA GLN A 83 13.71 21.98 11.06
C GLN A 83 14.53 22.64 9.94
N HIS A 84 14.24 23.91 9.62
CA HIS A 84 14.89 24.63 8.51
C HIS A 84 15.78 25.80 8.99
N GLY A 85 16.09 25.88 10.29
CA GLY A 85 17.03 26.84 10.87
C GLY A 85 18.17 26.14 11.59
#